data_AF-A0A3B9JYZ8-F1
#
_entry.id   AF-A0A3B9JYZ8-F1
#
_cell.length_a   1.000
_cell.length_b   1.000
_cell.length_c   1.000
_cell.angle_alpha   90.00
_cell.angle_beta   90.00
_cell.angle_gamma   90.00
#
_symmetry.space_group_name_H-M   'P 1'
#
loop_
_entity.id
_entity.type
_entity.pdbx_description
1 polymer ?
#
loop_
_entity_poly.entity_id
_entity_poly.type
_entity_poly.pdbx_seq_one_letter_code
_entity_poly.pdbx_strand_id
1 'polypeptide(L)'
;MQIKKLTALLATALTVVALSGCSLSRNVSSLDPYSPSDGVVSDIGSLKVRNVLFIKSEGPQAVLIGSFVNSSDTAISANIQTVDQDNNRTIYKFEVGPKAKYDLGYGGNLGILLEITEGPGSMHTIFVSDGMNPIQLAVPVLDGSLAEYRPFLELLN
;
A
#
# COMPACT_ATOMS: atom_id res chain seq x y z
N MET A 1 3.73 7.44 -64.84
CA MET A 1 4.19 6.29 -64.01
C MET A 1 4.65 6.70 -62.60
N GLN A 2 5.31 7.85 -62.44
CA GLN A 2 5.84 8.36 -61.14
C GLN A 2 4.75 8.63 -60.08
N ILE A 3 3.64 9.28 -60.45
CA ILE A 3 2.56 9.66 -59.51
C ILE A 3 1.90 8.43 -58.85
N LYS A 4 1.62 7.37 -59.63
CA LYS A 4 1.04 6.12 -59.10
C LYS A 4 1.95 5.41 -58.10
N LYS A 5 3.27 5.48 -58.31
CA LYS A 5 4.28 4.93 -57.39
C LYS A 5 4.32 5.72 -56.07
N LEU A 6 4.22 7.05 -56.15
CA LEU A 6 4.19 7.93 -54.97
C LEU A 6 2.93 7.69 -54.12
N THR A 7 1.76 7.58 -54.75
CA THR A 7 0.50 7.30 -54.05
C THR A 7 0.53 5.94 -53.35
N ALA A 8 1.08 4.91 -54.00
CA ALA A 8 1.21 3.58 -53.40
C ALA A 8 2.15 3.59 -52.18
N LEU A 9 3.25 4.34 -52.24
CA LEU A 9 4.20 4.50 -51.14
C LEU A 9 3.58 5.24 -49.94
N LEU A 10 2.83 6.32 -50.20
CA LEU A 10 2.11 7.06 -49.16
C LEU A 10 1.03 6.19 -48.48
N ALA A 11 0.27 5.43 -49.25
CA ALA A 11 -0.76 4.54 -48.70
C ALA A 11 -0.16 3.41 -47.84
N THR A 12 0.98 2.84 -48.25
CA THR A 12 1.69 1.82 -47.45
C THR A 12 2.30 2.41 -46.19
N ALA A 13 2.90 3.59 -46.25
CA ALA A 13 3.42 4.27 -45.05
C ALA A 13 2.30 4.58 -44.04
N LEU A 14 1.16 5.12 -44.51
CA LEU A 14 0.01 5.43 -43.65
C LEU A 14 -0.60 4.18 -42.99
N THR A 15 -0.70 3.07 -43.73
CA THR A 15 -1.24 1.82 -43.18
C THR A 15 -0.31 1.20 -42.14
N VAL A 16 1.01 1.21 -42.36
CA VAL A 16 1.98 0.74 -41.37
C VAL A 16 1.91 1.58 -40.09
N VAL A 17 1.84 2.91 -40.20
CA VAL A 17 1.72 3.81 -39.04
C VAL A 17 0.38 3.60 -38.31
N ALA A 18 -0.73 3.47 -39.05
CA ALA A 18 -2.05 3.26 -38.46
C ALA A 18 -2.16 1.91 -37.71
N LEU A 19 -1.63 0.82 -38.29
CA LEU A 19 -1.66 -0.51 -37.66
C LEU A 19 -0.66 -0.63 -36.49
N SER A 20 0.50 0.02 -36.57
CA SER A 20 1.47 0.05 -35.45
C SER A 20 1.04 0.98 -34.31
N GLY A 21 0.07 1.87 -34.53
CA GLY A 21 -0.51 2.71 -33.48
C GLY A 21 -1.11 1.92 -32.31
N CYS A 22 -1.63 0.70 -32.56
CA CYS A 22 -2.19 -0.15 -31.50
C CYS A 22 -1.13 -0.69 -30.52
N SER A 23 0.15 -0.77 -30.90
CA SER A 23 1.21 -1.21 -29.98
C SER A 23 1.72 -0.09 -29.06
N LEU A 24 1.42 1.18 -29.35
CA LEU A 24 1.85 2.33 -28.55
C LEU A 24 0.99 2.51 -27.29
N SER A 25 -0.26 2.04 -27.30
CA SER A 25 -1.19 2.09 -26.16
C SER A 25 -1.38 0.70 -25.54
N ARG A 26 -0.30 -0.06 -25.37
CA ARG A 26 -0.37 -1.38 -24.76
C ARG A 26 -0.42 -1.24 -23.24
N ASN A 27 -1.32 -1.98 -22.58
CA ASN A 27 -1.26 -2.12 -21.13
C ASN A 27 0.06 -2.83 -20.77
N VAL A 28 0.96 -2.13 -20.07
CA VAL A 28 2.23 -2.72 -19.64
C VAL A 28 2.00 -3.29 -18.25
N SER A 29 1.91 -4.61 -18.14
CA SER A 29 1.58 -5.27 -16.86
C SER A 29 2.52 -4.93 -15.71
N SER A 30 3.76 -4.50 -15.98
CA SER A 30 4.69 -4.04 -14.93
C SER A 30 4.38 -2.64 -14.39
N LEU A 31 3.47 -1.89 -15.02
CA LEU A 31 2.97 -0.60 -14.53
C LEU A 31 1.64 -0.73 -13.78
N ASP A 32 1.02 -1.91 -13.79
CA ASP A 32 -0.21 -2.16 -13.04
C ASP A 32 0.11 -2.08 -11.53
N PRO A 33 -0.55 -1.20 -10.76
CA PRO A 33 -0.31 -1.08 -9.34
C PRO A 33 -0.72 -2.37 -8.60
N TYR A 34 0.16 -2.89 -7.77
CA TYR A 34 -0.09 -4.03 -6.89
C TYR A 34 0.65 -3.84 -5.56
N SER A 35 0.34 -4.65 -4.54
CA SER A 35 1.15 -4.75 -3.33
C SER A 35 2.35 -5.67 -3.60
N PRO A 36 3.59 -5.15 -3.70
CA PRO A 36 4.76 -5.99 -3.97
C PRO A 36 5.27 -6.74 -2.74
N SER A 37 4.59 -6.61 -1.61
CA SER A 37 4.96 -7.15 -0.30
C SER A 37 3.70 -7.69 0.37
N ASP A 38 3.86 -8.37 1.51
CA ASP A 38 2.79 -9.09 2.18
C ASP A 38 1.69 -8.19 2.78
N GLY A 39 1.99 -6.91 3.02
CA GLY A 39 1.03 -5.93 3.53
C GLY A 39 0.22 -5.19 2.45
N VAL A 40 -0.75 -4.42 2.91
CA VAL A 40 -1.57 -3.58 2.05
C VAL A 40 -0.83 -2.30 1.62
N VAL A 41 -1.07 -1.88 0.38
CA VAL A 41 -0.62 -0.61 -0.19
C VAL A 41 -1.85 0.23 -0.53
N SER A 42 -1.82 1.52 -0.19
CA SER A 42 -2.87 2.46 -0.56
C SER A 42 -2.36 3.89 -0.64
N ASP A 43 -3.08 4.76 -1.33
CA ASP A 43 -2.75 6.15 -1.54
C ASP A 43 -3.92 7.04 -1.09
N ILE A 44 -3.69 7.89 -0.09
CA ILE A 44 -4.66 8.84 0.48
C ILE A 44 -4.15 10.24 0.16
N GLY A 45 -4.55 10.77 -1.00
CA GLY A 45 -3.99 12.01 -1.51
C GLY A 45 -2.46 11.95 -1.60
N SER A 46 -1.79 12.78 -0.81
CA SER A 46 -0.32 12.83 -0.73
C SER A 46 0.30 11.87 0.27
N LEU A 47 -0.50 11.26 1.15
CA LEU A 47 -0.07 10.24 2.11
C LEU A 47 -0.11 8.85 1.45
N LYS A 48 1.03 8.17 1.43
CA LYS A 48 1.24 6.89 0.78
C LYS A 48 1.41 5.81 1.83
N VAL A 49 0.46 4.90 1.93
CA VAL A 49 0.45 3.77 2.87
C VAL A 49 1.19 2.59 2.24
N ARG A 50 2.21 2.06 2.89
CA ARG A 50 3.09 1.02 2.33
C ARG A 50 3.30 -0.12 3.32
N ASN A 51 3.08 -1.33 2.84
CA ASN A 51 3.33 -2.59 3.55
C ASN A 51 2.73 -2.59 4.97
N VAL A 52 1.44 -2.24 5.08
CA VAL A 52 0.74 -2.30 6.37
C VAL A 52 0.22 -3.71 6.58
N LEU A 53 0.56 -4.33 7.71
CA LEU A 53 0.16 -5.69 8.09
C LEU A 53 0.12 -5.84 9.61
N PHE A 54 -0.65 -6.82 10.08
CA PHE A 54 -0.58 -7.30 11.46
C PHE A 54 0.33 -8.51 11.55
N ILE A 55 1.08 -8.61 12.65
CA ILE A 55 1.79 -9.82 13.03
C ILE A 55 1.20 -10.31 14.35
N LYS A 56 0.85 -11.60 14.40
CA LYS A 56 0.16 -12.23 15.52
C LYS A 56 0.67 -13.66 15.74
N SER A 57 0.67 -14.11 17.00
CA SER A 57 0.85 -15.51 17.37
C SER A 57 -0.52 -16.19 17.60
N GLU A 58 -0.55 -17.28 18.38
CA GLU A 58 -1.80 -17.98 18.75
C GLU A 58 -2.70 -17.18 19.72
N GLY A 59 -2.13 -16.24 20.49
CA GLY A 59 -2.86 -15.40 21.46
C GLY A 59 -3.58 -14.21 20.81
N PRO A 60 -4.43 -13.47 21.54
CA PRO A 60 -5.23 -12.37 20.99
C PRO A 60 -4.39 -11.14 20.59
N GLN A 61 -3.20 -10.98 21.16
CA GLN A 61 -2.34 -9.83 20.95
C GLN A 61 -1.69 -9.84 19.57
N ALA A 62 -1.80 -8.73 18.85
CA ALA A 62 -1.18 -8.49 17.56
C ALA A 62 -0.43 -7.15 17.55
N VAL A 63 0.54 -7.03 16.66
CA VAL A 63 1.24 -5.78 16.38
C VAL A 63 0.98 -5.33 14.94
N LEU A 64 0.49 -4.10 14.79
CA LEU A 64 0.36 -3.44 13.49
C LEU A 64 1.67 -2.73 13.15
N ILE A 65 2.16 -2.99 11.95
CA ILE A 65 3.38 -2.41 11.41
C ILE A 65 3.16 -1.92 9.97
N GLY A 66 4.05 -1.05 9.50
CA GLY A 66 4.06 -0.57 8.12
C GLY A 66 4.79 0.76 7.97
N SER A 67 4.64 1.41 6.82
CA SER A 67 5.27 2.70 6.54
C SER A 67 4.29 3.67 5.90
N PHE A 68 4.45 4.95 6.23
CA PHE A 68 3.65 6.06 5.71
C PHE A 68 4.59 7.08 5.10
N VAL A 69 4.44 7.35 3.80
CA VAL A 69 5.30 8.27 3.06
C VAL A 69 4.51 9.49 2.66
N ASN A 70 5.03 10.67 2.95
CA ASN A 70 4.44 11.92 2.53
C ASN A 70 5.11 12.39 1.23
N SER A 71 4.33 12.48 0.16
CA SER A 71 4.79 12.94 -1.14
C SER A 71 4.63 14.45 -1.37
N SER A 72 4.05 15.20 -0.44
CA SER A 72 3.88 16.66 -0.53
C SER A 72 5.06 17.43 0.06
N ASP A 73 5.04 18.74 -0.12
CA ASP A 73 6.01 19.70 0.42
C ASP A 73 5.60 20.28 1.79
N THR A 74 4.50 19.79 2.38
CA THR A 74 4.01 20.21 3.70
C THR A 74 3.85 19.00 4.63
N ALA A 75 4.03 19.17 5.94
CA ALA A 75 3.77 18.10 6.89
C ALA A 75 2.30 17.64 6.84
N ILE A 76 2.07 16.35 7.07
CA ILE A 76 0.72 15.73 7.14
C ILE A 76 0.50 15.18 8.54
N SER A 77 -0.57 15.63 9.21
CA SER A 77 -1.03 15.07 10.48
C SER A 77 -2.00 13.93 10.21
N ALA A 78 -1.48 12.71 10.20
CA ALA A 78 -2.24 11.50 9.87
C ALA A 78 -2.74 10.78 11.12
N ASN A 79 -3.68 9.86 10.92
CA ASN A 79 -4.12 8.96 11.98
C ASN A 79 -4.51 7.58 11.44
N ILE A 80 -4.32 6.58 12.30
CA ILE A 80 -4.83 5.22 12.14
C ILE A 80 -5.89 5.01 13.22
N GLN A 81 -7.05 4.52 12.81
CA GLN A 81 -8.09 4.08 13.70
C GLN A 81 -8.28 2.57 13.57
N THR A 82 -8.37 1.89 14.70
CA THR A 82 -8.56 0.44 14.80
C THR A 82 -9.62 0.11 15.84
N VAL A 83 -10.13 -1.12 15.79
CA VAL A 83 -11.09 -1.66 16.75
C VAL A 83 -10.47 -2.90 17.38
N ASP A 84 -10.50 -3.01 18.70
CA ASP A 84 -10.02 -4.20 19.40
C ASP A 84 -11.09 -5.32 19.45
N GLN A 85 -10.73 -6.46 20.05
CA GLN A 85 -11.64 -7.60 20.22
C GLN A 85 -12.90 -7.28 21.04
N ASP A 86 -12.87 -6.23 21.87
CA ASP A 86 -13.97 -5.78 22.72
C ASP A 86 -14.81 -4.66 22.08
N ASN A 87 -14.59 -4.38 20.79
CA ASN A 87 -15.21 -3.29 20.03
C ASN A 87 -14.84 -1.87 20.51
N ASN A 88 -13.76 -1.69 21.27
CA ASN A 88 -13.27 -0.37 21.61
C ASN A 88 -12.52 0.24 20.42
N ARG A 89 -12.84 1.50 20.13
CA ARG A 89 -12.24 2.26 19.02
C ARG A 89 -11.06 3.08 19.55
N THR A 90 -9.88 2.85 19.00
CA THR A 90 -8.67 3.60 19.35
C THR A 90 -8.13 4.36 18.14
N ILE A 91 -7.71 5.61 18.34
CA ILE A 91 -7.14 6.49 17.31
C ILE A 91 -5.68 6.78 17.67
N TYR A 92 -4.78 6.40 16.77
CA TYR A 92 -3.35 6.65 16.84
C TYR A 92 -3.01 7.80 15.88
N LYS A 93 -2.55 8.93 16.43
CA LYS A 93 -2.14 10.09 15.64
C LYS A 93 -0.63 10.10 15.46
N PHE A 94 -0.18 10.46 14.27
CA PHE A 94 1.23 10.60 13.94
C PHE A 94 1.41 11.70 12.89
N GLU A 95 2.62 12.24 12.80
CA GLU A 95 2.96 13.25 11.81
C GLU A 95 3.98 12.70 10.83
N VAL A 96 3.80 13.00 9.55
CA VAL A 96 4.76 12.70 8.50
C VAL A 96 5.25 14.01 7.90
N GLY A 97 6.54 14.31 8.11
CA GLY A 97 7.18 15.51 7.57
C GLY A 97 7.13 15.59 6.03
N PRO A 98 7.41 16.77 5.45
CA PRO A 98 7.40 16.95 3.99
C PRO A 98 8.46 16.07 3.32
N LYS A 99 8.09 15.42 2.21
CA LYS A 99 8.95 14.46 1.47
C LYS A 99 9.60 13.40 2.37
N ALA A 100 9.00 13.09 3.51
CA ALA A 100 9.55 12.20 4.51
C ALA A 100 8.76 10.91 4.64
N LYS A 101 9.30 9.97 5.42
CA LYS A 101 8.67 8.70 5.77
C LYS A 101 8.54 8.61 7.28
N TYR A 102 7.41 8.05 7.72
CA TYR A 102 7.18 7.59 9.07
C TYR A 102 7.05 6.07 9.05
N ASP A 103 7.92 5.38 9.79
CA ASP A 103 7.90 3.92 9.93
C ASP A 103 7.18 3.54 11.22
N LEU A 104 6.27 2.57 11.15
CA LEU A 104 5.54 1.99 12.27
C LEU A 104 6.04 0.56 12.49
N GLY A 105 6.57 0.27 13.68
CA GLY A 105 7.18 -1.03 13.99
C GLY A 105 8.57 -1.25 13.39
N TYR A 106 9.02 -0.42 12.45
CA TYR A 106 10.36 -0.49 11.86
C TYR A 106 11.22 0.70 12.28
N GLY A 107 12.53 0.62 12.04
CA GLY A 107 13.44 1.76 12.17
C GLY A 107 13.59 2.31 13.59
N GLY A 108 13.30 1.50 14.61
CA GLY A 108 13.35 1.88 16.02
C GLY A 108 12.04 2.46 16.57
N ASN A 109 11.00 2.61 15.74
CA ASN A 109 9.67 2.99 16.19
C ASN A 109 8.88 1.76 16.62
N LEU A 110 8.09 1.91 17.68
CA LEU A 110 7.19 0.85 18.15
C LEU A 110 6.04 0.65 17.16
N GLY A 111 5.59 -0.60 17.03
CA GLY A 111 4.33 -0.91 16.36
C GLY A 111 3.15 -0.56 17.26
N ILE A 112 1.93 -0.60 16.69
CA ILE A 112 0.71 -0.46 17.49
C ILE A 112 0.33 -1.84 18.01
N LEU A 113 0.28 -1.99 19.34
CA LEU A 113 -0.20 -3.21 19.99
C LEU A 113 -1.71 -3.11 20.25
N LEU A 114 -2.42 -4.19 19.94
CA LEU A 114 -3.86 -4.31 20.14
C LEU A 114 -4.24 -5.78 20.17
N GLU A 115 -5.42 -6.07 20.73
CA GLU A 115 -5.98 -7.40 20.72
C GLU A 115 -7.00 -7.51 19.58
N ILE A 116 -6.85 -8.53 18.74
CA ILE A 116 -7.74 -8.82 17.62
C ILE A 116 -8.19 -10.27 17.69
N THR A 117 -9.40 -10.55 17.23
CA THR A 117 -9.94 -11.93 17.22
C THR A 117 -9.44 -12.72 16.03
N GLU A 118 -9.16 -12.05 14.91
CA GLU A 118 -8.76 -12.65 13.65
C GLU A 118 -7.39 -13.33 13.77
N GLY A 119 -7.28 -14.56 13.24
CA GLY A 119 -6.03 -15.32 13.23
C GLY A 119 -5.19 -15.08 11.96
N PRO A 120 -3.94 -15.57 11.93
CA PRO A 120 -3.10 -15.53 10.73
C PRO A 120 -3.81 -16.06 9.47
N GLY A 121 -3.58 -15.40 8.34
CA GLY A 121 -4.28 -15.67 7.06
C GLY A 121 -5.63 -14.95 6.91
N SER A 122 -6.11 -14.28 7.95
CA SER A 122 -7.33 -13.45 7.91
C SER A 122 -7.02 -11.98 7.61
N MET A 123 -8.07 -11.16 7.51
CA MET A 123 -7.98 -9.71 7.33
C MET A 123 -8.61 -9.00 8.52
N HIS A 124 -7.93 -8.01 9.09
CA HIS A 124 -8.46 -7.10 10.10
C HIS A 124 -8.63 -5.69 9.51
N THR A 125 -9.72 -5.01 9.83
CA THR A 125 -10.03 -3.71 9.24
C THR A 125 -9.44 -2.58 10.06
N ILE A 126 -8.71 -1.67 9.41
CA ILE A 126 -8.32 -0.38 9.97
C ILE A 126 -8.85 0.77 9.12
N PHE A 127 -8.84 1.96 9.69
CA PHE A 127 -9.17 3.21 9.00
C PHE A 127 -7.95 4.13 9.03
N VAL A 128 -7.58 4.70 7.88
CA VAL A 128 -6.42 5.60 7.78
C VAL A 128 -6.87 6.93 7.19
N SER A 129 -6.40 8.03 7.76
CA SER A 129 -6.73 9.39 7.35
C SER A 129 -5.48 10.27 7.34
N ASP A 130 -5.43 11.20 6.39
CA ASP A 130 -4.44 12.29 6.30
C ASP A 130 -4.87 13.57 7.04
N GLY A 131 -5.89 13.46 7.90
CA GLY A 131 -6.55 14.57 8.59
C GLY A 131 -7.95 14.89 8.04
N MET A 132 -8.31 14.30 6.89
CA MET A 132 -9.64 14.39 6.29
C MET A 132 -10.44 13.10 6.48
N ASN A 133 -11.32 12.76 5.52
CA ASN A 133 -12.14 11.56 5.54
C ASN A 133 -11.26 10.30 5.54
N PRO A 134 -11.42 9.39 6.51
CA PRO A 134 -10.67 8.16 6.54
C PRO A 134 -11.07 7.22 5.41
N ILE A 135 -10.12 6.45 4.91
CA ILE A 135 -10.36 5.30 4.05
C ILE A 135 -10.32 4.02 4.88
N GLN A 136 -11.10 3.02 4.48
CA GLN A 136 -11.07 1.69 5.06
C GLN A 136 -10.01 0.83 4.37
N LEU A 137 -9.19 0.13 5.15
CA LEU A 137 -8.19 -0.82 4.67
C LEU A 137 -8.42 -2.19 5.33
N ALA A 138 -8.55 -3.23 4.51
CA ALA A 138 -8.48 -4.61 4.97
C ALA A 138 -7.00 -5.03 5.02
N VAL A 139 -6.48 -5.18 6.23
CA VAL A 139 -5.07 -5.41 6.51
C VAL A 139 -4.85 -6.89 6.83
N PRO A 140 -3.91 -7.58 6.17
CA PRO A 140 -3.65 -8.99 6.43
C PRO A 140 -3.04 -9.21 7.82
N VAL A 141 -3.43 -10.31 8.44
CA VAL A 141 -2.84 -10.83 9.68
C VAL A 141 -1.91 -11.96 9.32
N LEU A 142 -0.63 -11.83 9.64
CA LEU A 142 0.41 -12.82 9.36
C LEU A 142 0.96 -13.42 10.66
N ASP A 143 1.63 -14.57 10.52
CA ASP A 143 2.37 -15.22 11.57
C ASP A 143 3.89 -14.95 11.46
N GLY A 144 4.67 -15.55 12.36
CA GLY A 144 6.14 -15.50 12.34
C GLY A 144 6.80 -16.64 11.58
N SER A 145 6.11 -17.27 10.61
CA SER A 145 6.72 -18.33 9.80
C SER A 145 7.95 -17.83 9.05
N LEU A 146 7.88 -16.60 8.53
CA LEU A 146 8.99 -15.87 7.93
C LEU A 146 9.95 -15.32 8.99
N ALA A 147 11.26 -15.44 8.73
CA ALA A 147 12.30 -15.07 9.69
C ALA A 147 12.27 -13.58 10.03
N GLU A 148 11.87 -12.75 9.07
CA GLU A 148 11.73 -11.30 9.16
C GLU A 148 10.64 -10.88 10.15
N TYR A 149 9.67 -11.76 10.42
CA TYR A 149 8.52 -11.46 11.29
C TYR A 149 8.67 -11.94 12.73
N ARG A 150 9.62 -12.84 13.00
CA ARG A 150 9.86 -13.38 14.35
C ARG A 150 10.18 -12.32 15.41
N PRO A 151 10.98 -11.27 15.14
CA PRO A 151 11.27 -10.24 16.14
C PRO A 151 10.02 -9.51 16.63
N PHE A 152 8.97 -9.44 15.80
CA PHE A 152 7.71 -8.81 16.17
C PHE A 152 6.87 -9.68 17.09
N LEU A 153 7.01 -11.01 17.02
CA LEU A 153 6.35 -11.93 17.96
C LEU A 153 6.97 -11.87 19.34
N GLU A 154 8.27 -11.61 19.44
CA GLU A 154 8.95 -11.43 20.74
C GLU A 154 8.43 -10.21 21.50
N LEU A 155 7.90 -9.19 20.79
CA LEU A 155 7.25 -8.02 21.39
C LEU A 155 5.85 -8.32 21.95
N LEU A 156 5.29 -9.49 21.66
CA LEU A 156 3.94 -9.90 22.09
C LEU A 156 3.96 -10.78 23.34
N ASN A 157 5.13 -11.13 23.88
CA ASN A 157 5.31 -12.01 25.04
C ASN A 157 5.61 -11.24 26.33
#